data_AF-A0A0L6US82-F1
#
_entry.id   AF-A0A0L6US82-F1
#
_cell.length_a   1.000
_cell.length_b   1.000
_cell.length_c   1.000
_cell.angle_alpha   90.00
_cell.angle_beta   90.00
_cell.angle_gamma   90.00
#
_symmetry.space_group_name_H-M   'P 1'
#
loop_
_entity.id
_entity.type
_entity.pdbx_description
1 polymer ?
#
loop_
_entity_poly.entity_id
_entity_poly.type
_entity_poly.pdbx_seq_one_letter_code
_entity_poly.pdbx_strand_id
1 'polypeptide(L)'
;MPVPIYYPQTSYPQKHIATNGPSILAEMQLPLKSRVESYEIKIEATDSRQCSALLSASSALGVLRGLQTFTTDQKLVKQGHMGSAQPEDQIIRFIHGPLSIKDQPAFPYRGFLLDTSRNYYPIEDIKRTIRAMSWVKLNVFHWHIVDSQSWPIQIPSHPQLSQMGAYSQEETYSVEEIIELTRFANSRGIEILLEIDTPGHTAIIGEAYPDLIACKNKAPWINYAAEPPAGQLRLADDRAITLINEIFEYLTTQIPGTLFSSGGDEVIHLPQNKKCYQEDEPTQASLQEKGQTLSEALSSFVLKTHQTISRSGKVPVVWEEMVLDEEVPLPVDNTLVTVWRNSSMVSRVVEKGYSMIHGASDYSYLDCGLGAWLGNFINGTSWCDPFKVCILINPHFFLRFSLSNLACYYVATSQRKQILGGQTLLWSEQTDEHNMDSIIWYDRLLRSVLNKLLTVGFPSLHRPRALSTAELYWTGTERVRSVTEALPRIHDMRYRLVQRSIRATPLQPHWCALRAGQCDLPPTSS
;
A
#
# COMPACT_ATOMS: atom_id res chain seq x y z
N MET A 1 15.46 40.27 -4.09
CA MET A 1 15.28 40.44 -2.63
C MET A 1 14.03 39.66 -2.24
N PRO A 2 14.10 38.71 -1.30
CA PRO A 2 12.94 37.91 -0.91
C PRO A 2 11.98 38.75 -0.08
N VAL A 3 10.69 38.66 -0.40
CA VAL A 3 9.59 39.30 0.35
C VAL A 3 9.46 38.58 1.70
N PRO A 4 9.48 39.29 2.83
CA PRO A 4 9.34 38.65 4.13
C PRO A 4 7.91 38.13 4.33
N ILE A 5 7.79 36.86 4.71
CA ILE A 5 6.53 36.25 5.13
C ILE A 5 6.19 36.81 6.51
N TYR A 6 5.20 37.69 6.57
CA TYR A 6 4.64 38.19 7.83
C TYR A 6 3.73 37.11 8.45
N TYR A 7 4.14 36.55 9.58
CA TYR A 7 3.25 35.76 10.43
C TYR A 7 2.46 36.73 11.33
N PRO A 8 1.13 36.83 11.23
CA PRO A 8 0.36 37.61 12.18
C PRO A 8 0.49 36.97 13.56
N GLN A 9 0.94 37.73 14.56
CA GLN A 9 0.85 37.31 15.96
C GLN A 9 -0.61 37.38 16.40
N THR A 10 -1.32 36.27 16.29
CA THR A 10 -2.59 36.07 16.98
C THR A 10 -2.30 35.49 18.36
N SER A 11 -2.59 36.26 19.41
CA SER A 11 -2.57 35.79 20.79
C SER A 11 -3.70 34.77 21.00
N TYR A 12 -3.38 33.48 20.91
CA TYR A 12 -4.31 32.41 21.29
C TYR A 12 -4.54 32.45 22.82
N PRO A 13 -5.79 32.43 23.31
CA PRO A 13 -6.03 32.23 24.73
C PRO A 13 -5.46 30.85 25.14
N GLN A 14 -4.37 30.90 25.92
CA GLN A 14 -3.68 29.74 26.44
C GLN A 14 -4.57 28.97 27.42
N LYS A 15 -5.08 27.82 26.95
CA LYS A 15 -5.21 26.61 27.77
C LYS A 15 -5.11 25.37 26.88
N HIS A 16 -3.99 25.26 26.16
CA HIS A 16 -3.58 23.96 25.65
C HIS A 16 -3.05 23.16 26.84
N ILE A 17 -3.91 22.34 27.46
CA ILE A 17 -3.44 21.27 28.34
C ILE A 17 -2.92 20.17 27.41
N ALA A 18 -1.75 20.39 26.82
CA ALA A 18 -0.96 19.29 26.29
C ALA A 18 -0.31 18.63 27.50
N THR A 19 -0.97 17.61 28.07
CA THR A 19 -0.31 16.72 29.02
C THR A 19 0.85 16.03 28.31
N ASN A 20 1.98 15.82 28.99
CA ASN A 20 3.20 15.13 28.53
C ASN A 20 2.92 13.73 27.90
N GLY A 21 2.35 13.70 26.69
CA GLY A 21 2.09 12.48 25.93
C GLY A 21 3.25 12.14 24.99
N PRO A 22 3.37 10.88 24.56
CA PRO A 22 4.37 10.48 23.56
C PRO A 22 4.16 11.25 22.25
N SER A 23 5.26 11.55 21.55
CA SER A 23 5.19 12.16 20.23
C SER A 23 4.62 11.18 19.20
N ILE A 24 4.12 11.69 18.07
CA ILE A 24 3.71 10.83 16.94
C ILE A 24 4.85 9.87 16.56
N LEU A 25 6.10 10.36 16.52
CA LEU A 25 7.26 9.52 16.21
C LEU A 25 7.43 8.36 17.20
N ALA A 26 7.20 8.59 18.49
CA ALA A 26 7.27 7.56 19.52
C ALA A 26 6.12 6.55 19.38
N GLU A 27 4.90 7.02 19.11
CA GLU A 27 3.74 6.14 18.87
C GLU A 27 3.90 5.28 17.62
N MET A 28 4.57 5.79 16.58
CA MET A 28 4.87 5.03 15.37
C MET A 28 5.88 3.89 15.59
N GLN A 29 6.59 3.86 16.73
CA GLN A 29 7.45 2.72 17.10
C GLN A 29 6.71 1.62 17.88
N LEU A 30 5.44 1.85 18.24
CA LEU A 30 4.64 0.82 18.90
C LEU A 30 4.21 -0.26 17.90
N PRO A 31 4.06 -1.52 18.34
CA PRO A 31 3.45 -2.57 17.51
C PRO A 31 2.11 -2.11 16.95
N LEU A 32 1.81 -2.49 15.71
CA LEU A 32 0.67 -2.01 14.95
C LEU A 32 -0.68 -2.11 15.72
N LYS A 33 -0.92 -3.23 16.40
CA LYS A 33 -2.14 -3.48 17.19
C LYS A 33 -2.25 -2.63 18.46
N SER A 34 -1.15 -2.03 18.91
CA SER A 34 -1.07 -1.22 20.13
C SER A 34 -1.23 0.27 19.86
N ARG A 35 -1.22 0.70 18.59
CA ARG A 35 -1.40 2.11 18.21
C ARG A 35 -2.85 2.53 18.40
N VAL A 36 -3.05 3.60 19.16
CA VAL A 36 -4.39 4.17 19.37
C VAL A 36 -4.58 5.31 18.38
N GLU A 37 -5.58 5.19 17.50
CA GLU A 37 -5.88 6.19 16.47
C GLU A 37 -7.29 6.78 16.61
N SER A 38 -7.97 6.51 17.74
CA SER A 38 -9.31 7.00 18.03
C SER A 38 -9.33 8.46 18.48
N TYR A 39 -10.41 9.15 18.15
CA TYR A 39 -10.61 10.56 18.53
C TYR A 39 -12.09 10.93 18.59
N GLU A 40 -12.37 12.05 19.25
CA GLU A 40 -13.69 12.67 19.34
C GLU A 40 -13.60 14.16 18.96
N ILE A 41 -14.50 14.61 18.07
CA ILE A 41 -14.69 16.02 17.72
C ILE A 41 -16.06 16.46 18.19
N LYS A 42 -16.13 17.56 18.93
CA LYS A 42 -17.39 18.24 19.29
C LYS A 42 -17.34 19.67 18.80
N ILE A 43 -18.33 20.06 18.00
CA ILE A 43 -18.52 21.42 17.52
C ILE A 43 -19.86 21.92 18.06
N GLU A 44 -19.80 22.92 18.91
CA GLU A 44 -20.95 23.49 19.60
C GLU A 44 -21.06 24.97 19.26
N ALA A 45 -22.28 25.46 19.01
CA ALA A 45 -22.52 26.89 18.91
C ALA A 45 -22.41 27.51 20.31
N THR A 46 -21.48 28.45 20.49
CA THR A 46 -21.36 29.20 21.75
C THR A 46 -22.29 30.41 21.74
N ASP A 47 -22.56 30.98 20.55
CA ASP A 47 -23.62 31.96 20.30
C ASP A 47 -24.05 31.97 18.82
N SER A 48 -24.81 32.98 18.38
CA SER A 48 -25.28 33.11 16.98
C SER A 48 -24.19 33.31 15.91
N ARG A 49 -22.95 33.61 16.31
CA ARG A 49 -21.83 33.94 15.42
C ARG A 49 -20.53 33.19 15.75
N GLN A 50 -20.46 32.48 16.87
CA GLN A 50 -19.28 31.77 17.34
C GLN A 50 -19.57 30.29 17.57
N CYS A 51 -18.60 29.46 17.21
CA CYS A 51 -18.59 28.04 17.50
C CYS A 51 -17.31 27.68 18.28
N SER A 52 -17.44 26.77 19.25
CA SER A 52 -16.31 26.10 19.88
C SER A 52 -16.11 24.74 19.21
N ALA A 53 -14.87 24.38 18.91
CA ALA A 53 -14.51 23.07 18.40
C ALA A 53 -13.51 22.41 19.35
N LEU A 54 -13.90 21.29 19.95
CA LEU A 54 -13.08 20.50 20.85
C LEU A 54 -12.68 19.18 20.16
N LEU A 55 -11.37 18.96 20.02
CA LEU A 55 -10.79 17.69 19.62
C LEU A 55 -10.19 17.00 20.85
N SER A 56 -10.62 15.78 21.13
CA SER A 56 -10.12 14.95 22.23
C SER A 56 -9.62 13.62 21.69
N ALA A 57 -8.44 13.19 22.13
CA ALA A 57 -7.88 11.87 21.84
C ALA A 57 -6.92 11.47 22.97
N SER A 58 -6.71 10.17 23.16
CA SER A 58 -5.77 9.64 24.16
C SER A 58 -4.33 9.48 23.64
N SER A 59 -4.10 9.80 22.37
CA SER A 59 -2.83 9.63 21.66
C SER A 59 -2.58 10.76 20.67
N ALA A 60 -1.32 11.01 20.35
CA ALA A 60 -0.92 11.99 19.34
C ALA A 60 -1.39 11.57 17.94
N LEU A 61 -1.40 10.27 17.63
CA LEU A 61 -2.00 9.72 16.41
C LEU A 61 -3.50 10.01 16.33
N GLY A 62 -4.25 9.84 17.43
CA GLY A 62 -5.67 10.17 17.47
C GLY A 62 -5.92 11.66 17.21
N VAL A 63 -5.11 12.54 17.83
CA VAL A 63 -5.16 13.99 17.53
C VAL A 63 -4.89 14.24 16.05
N LEU A 64 -3.88 13.61 15.45
CA LEU A 64 -3.59 13.74 14.03
C LEU A 64 -4.78 13.32 13.15
N ARG A 65 -5.42 12.17 13.46
CA ARG A 65 -6.61 11.69 12.71
C ARG A 65 -7.79 12.65 12.83
N GLY A 66 -8.00 13.24 14.01
CA GLY A 66 -9.00 14.27 14.21
C GLY A 66 -8.73 15.55 13.42
N LEU A 67 -7.48 16.02 13.39
CA LEU A 67 -7.07 17.16 12.57
C LEU A 67 -7.27 16.89 11.07
N GLN A 68 -6.98 15.67 10.60
CA GLN A 68 -7.25 15.26 9.22
C GLN A 68 -8.75 15.36 8.90
N THR A 69 -9.63 14.95 9.82
CA THR A 69 -11.09 15.10 9.67
C THR A 69 -11.51 16.56 9.58
N PHE A 70 -10.97 17.48 10.39
CA PHE A 70 -11.25 18.91 10.23
C PHE A 70 -10.88 19.43 8.83
N THR A 71 -9.72 19.04 8.30
CA THR A 71 -9.29 19.47 6.94
C THR A 71 -10.11 18.86 5.80
N THR A 72 -10.86 17.79 6.09
CA THR A 72 -11.74 17.08 5.15
C THR A 72 -13.20 17.51 5.27
N ASP A 73 -13.69 17.89 6.46
CA ASP A 73 -15.07 18.36 6.65
C ASP A 73 -15.25 19.86 6.42
N GLN A 74 -14.16 20.60 6.31
CA GLN A 74 -14.21 22.00 5.89
C GLN A 74 -14.65 22.09 4.41
N LYS A 75 -15.95 22.25 4.20
CA LYS A 75 -16.46 22.96 3.01
C LYS A 75 -16.16 24.45 3.21
N LEU A 76 -14.93 24.84 2.90
CA LEU A 76 -14.55 26.25 2.85
C LEU A 76 -15.29 26.91 1.69
N VAL A 77 -16.47 27.47 1.93
CA VAL A 77 -17.08 28.38 0.96
C VAL A 77 -16.34 29.70 1.06
N LYS A 78 -15.42 29.94 0.11
CA LYS A 78 -14.96 31.30 -0.18
C LYS A 78 -16.14 32.05 -0.77
N GLN A 79 -16.88 32.78 0.06
CA GLN A 79 -17.82 33.75 -0.45
C GLN A 79 -17.04 35.01 -0.82
N GLY A 80 -16.50 35.05 -2.04
CA GLY A 80 -16.19 36.34 -2.64
C GLY A 80 -17.52 37.05 -2.88
N HIS A 81 -17.83 38.08 -2.10
CA HIS A 81 -18.79 39.07 -2.58
C HIS A 81 -18.22 39.58 -3.91
N MET A 82 -18.96 39.44 -5.02
CA MET A 82 -18.68 40.24 -6.20
C MET A 82 -18.84 41.71 -5.78
N GLY A 83 -17.74 42.34 -5.35
CA GLY A 83 -17.72 43.75 -4.97
C GLY A 83 -16.84 44.16 -3.78
N SER A 84 -16.34 43.28 -2.91
CA SER A 84 -15.50 43.72 -1.75
C SER A 84 -14.04 43.35 -1.92
N ALA A 85 -13.22 44.35 -2.22
CA ALA A 85 -11.79 44.25 -2.53
C ALA A 85 -10.86 44.24 -1.29
N GLN A 86 -11.21 43.52 -0.22
CA GLN A 86 -10.32 43.38 0.94
C GLN A 86 -10.08 41.90 1.31
N PRO A 87 -8.82 41.43 1.41
CA PRO A 87 -8.47 40.03 1.73
C PRO A 87 -8.91 39.57 3.13
N GLU A 88 -9.25 40.52 4.00
CA GLU A 88 -9.41 40.38 5.45
C GLU A 88 -10.83 39.99 5.90
N ASP A 89 -11.81 40.00 4.99
CA ASP A 89 -13.20 39.54 5.24
C ASP A 89 -13.46 38.08 4.80
N GLN A 90 -12.42 37.25 4.68
CA GLN A 90 -12.59 35.82 4.36
C GLN A 90 -13.14 35.05 5.57
N ILE A 91 -14.47 35.09 5.76
CA ILE A 91 -15.15 34.29 6.77
C ILE A 91 -15.15 32.82 6.32
N ILE A 92 -14.37 31.99 7.03
CA ILE A 92 -14.48 30.53 6.92
C ILE A 92 -15.78 30.10 7.61
N ARG A 93 -16.79 29.71 6.82
CA ARG A 93 -18.05 29.18 7.36
C ARG A 93 -17.98 27.67 7.52
N PHE A 94 -18.24 27.19 8.73
CA PHE A 94 -18.53 25.78 8.97
C PHE A 94 -20.00 25.52 8.60
N ILE A 95 -20.25 24.62 7.65
CA ILE A 95 -21.60 24.45 7.05
C ILE A 95 -22.47 23.49 7.88
N HIS A 96 -21.88 22.73 8.81
CA HIS A 96 -22.56 21.65 9.53
C HIS A 96 -22.27 21.72 11.03
N GLY A 97 -23.09 22.45 11.79
CA GLY A 97 -22.99 22.51 13.26
C GLY A 97 -24.38 22.71 13.89
N PRO A 98 -24.60 22.26 15.14
CA PRO A 98 -23.68 21.51 16.01
C PRO A 98 -23.39 20.08 15.50
N LEU A 99 -22.20 19.56 15.78
CA LEU A 99 -21.72 18.27 15.27
C LEU A 99 -20.92 17.53 16.35
N SER A 100 -21.13 16.22 16.47
CA SER A 100 -20.36 15.33 17.32
C SER A 100 -19.89 14.13 16.51
N ILE A 101 -18.58 13.91 16.45
CA ILE A 101 -17.95 12.78 15.77
C ILE A 101 -17.17 11.98 16.80
N LYS A 102 -17.40 10.67 16.86
CA LYS A 102 -16.51 9.69 17.51
C LYS A 102 -16.05 8.74 16.42
N ASP A 103 -14.75 8.58 16.28
CA ASP A 103 -14.19 7.88 15.13
C ASP A 103 -12.91 7.14 15.49
N GLN A 104 -12.71 5.99 14.86
CA GLN A 104 -11.55 5.11 15.06
C GLN A 104 -11.44 4.14 13.88
N PRO A 105 -10.23 3.66 13.53
CA PRO A 105 -10.08 2.66 12.49
C PRO A 105 -10.60 1.28 12.95
N ALA A 106 -11.26 0.57 12.04
CA ALA A 106 -11.67 -0.81 12.23
C ALA A 106 -10.50 -1.79 12.12
N PHE A 107 -9.50 -1.46 11.31
CA PHE A 107 -8.31 -2.27 11.08
C PHE A 107 -7.04 -1.47 11.36
N PRO A 108 -6.07 -2.04 12.10
CA PRO A 108 -4.84 -1.36 12.42
C PRO A 108 -3.88 -1.25 11.22
N TYR A 109 -4.00 -2.08 10.17
CA TYR A 109 -3.21 -2.00 8.93
C TYR A 109 -4.02 -1.41 7.76
N ARG A 110 -3.58 -0.29 7.20
CA ARG A 110 -4.22 0.38 6.05
C ARG A 110 -3.14 0.83 5.08
N GLY A 111 -2.77 -0.07 4.18
CA GLY A 111 -1.56 0.04 3.37
C GLY A 111 -1.76 0.52 1.94
N PHE A 112 -0.67 1.01 1.37
CA PHE A 112 -0.49 1.20 -0.07
C PHE A 112 0.92 0.72 -0.44
N LEU A 113 1.04 -0.19 -1.40
CA LEU A 113 2.31 -0.65 -1.96
C LEU A 113 2.68 0.16 -3.20
N LEU A 114 3.94 0.60 -3.27
CA LEU A 114 4.56 1.15 -4.47
C LEU A 114 5.83 0.37 -4.80
N ASP A 115 5.85 -0.17 -6.01
CA ASP A 115 7.05 -0.71 -6.66
C ASP A 115 7.86 0.43 -7.27
N THR A 116 9.12 0.56 -6.87
CA THR A 116 10.07 1.52 -7.43
C THR A 116 11.29 0.88 -8.07
N SER A 117 11.19 -0.41 -8.38
CA SER A 117 12.25 -1.18 -9.04
C SER A 117 11.96 -1.35 -10.52
N ARG A 118 10.74 -1.72 -10.90
CA ARG A 118 10.35 -1.87 -12.32
C ARG A 118 10.45 -0.56 -13.09
N ASN A 119 10.21 0.56 -12.41
CA ASN A 119 10.47 1.92 -12.86
C ASN A 119 10.82 2.78 -11.65
N TYR A 120 11.67 3.80 -11.84
CA TYR A 120 12.10 4.71 -10.79
C TYR A 120 11.03 5.76 -10.43
N TYR A 121 11.09 6.28 -9.20
CA TYR A 121 10.21 7.34 -8.71
C TYR A 121 10.98 8.38 -7.90
N PRO A 122 11.01 9.66 -8.30
CA PRO A 122 11.68 10.67 -7.50
C PRO A 122 11.08 10.78 -6.09
N ILE A 123 11.94 11.00 -5.08
CA ILE A 123 11.55 11.08 -3.67
C ILE A 123 10.41 12.10 -3.42
N GLU A 124 10.37 13.20 -4.17
CA GLU A 124 9.31 14.21 -4.04
C GLU A 124 7.94 13.72 -4.51
N ASP A 125 7.90 12.82 -5.50
CA ASP A 125 6.68 12.13 -5.95
C ASP A 125 6.19 11.13 -4.89
N ILE A 126 7.12 10.40 -4.24
CA ILE A 126 6.80 9.52 -3.11
C ILE A 126 6.27 10.34 -1.92
N LYS A 127 6.90 11.47 -1.57
CA LYS A 127 6.40 12.41 -0.55
C LYS A 127 5.02 12.96 -0.90
N ARG A 128 4.73 13.22 -2.19
CA ARG A 128 3.38 13.63 -2.64
C ARG A 128 2.36 12.53 -2.36
N THR A 129 2.68 11.28 -2.66
CA THR A 129 1.80 10.13 -2.36
C THR A 129 1.56 9.96 -0.87
N ILE A 130 2.61 10.03 -0.03
CA ILE A 130 2.50 9.96 1.44
C ILE A 130 1.62 11.09 2.01
N ARG A 131 1.70 12.30 1.45
CA ARG A 131 0.78 13.40 1.83
C ARG A 131 -0.66 13.03 1.55
N ALA A 132 -0.96 12.53 0.35
CA ALA A 132 -2.30 12.14 -0.04
C ALA A 132 -2.84 10.95 0.79
N MET A 133 -2.00 9.95 1.07
CA MET A 133 -2.30 8.86 2.01
C MET A 133 -2.75 9.39 3.38
N SER A 134 -2.08 10.41 3.90
CA SER A 134 -2.40 10.99 5.21
C SER A 134 -3.80 11.63 5.23
N TRP A 135 -4.22 12.29 4.14
CA TRP A 135 -5.53 12.95 4.08
C TRP A 135 -6.70 11.97 4.13
N VAL A 136 -6.46 10.71 3.73
CA VAL A 136 -7.44 9.63 3.74
C VAL A 136 -7.20 8.61 4.86
N LYS A 137 -6.25 8.88 5.77
CA LYS A 137 -5.95 8.07 6.95
C LYS A 137 -5.39 6.67 6.66
N LEU A 138 -4.75 6.46 5.50
CA LEU A 138 -3.84 5.33 5.32
C LEU A 138 -2.64 5.49 6.26
N ASN A 139 -2.07 4.38 6.73
CA ASN A 139 -1.05 4.39 7.79
C ASN A 139 0.16 3.50 7.54
N VAL A 140 0.21 2.74 6.44
CA VAL A 140 1.40 2.00 6.03
C VAL A 140 1.72 2.28 4.56
N PHE A 141 2.94 2.71 4.29
CA PHE A 141 3.51 2.79 2.95
C PHE A 141 4.44 1.58 2.78
N HIS A 142 3.99 0.60 2.01
CA HIS A 142 4.77 -0.57 1.68
C HIS A 142 5.64 -0.22 0.46
N TRP A 143 6.94 -0.15 0.65
CA TRP A 143 7.87 0.26 -0.38
C TRP A 143 8.66 -0.94 -0.89
N HIS A 144 8.24 -1.44 -2.04
CA HIS A 144 8.92 -2.48 -2.80
C HIS A 144 10.03 -1.81 -3.61
N ILE A 145 11.25 -1.81 -3.07
CA ILE A 145 12.33 -0.92 -3.54
C ILE A 145 13.31 -1.61 -4.50
N VAL A 146 13.36 -2.94 -4.53
CA VAL A 146 14.25 -3.72 -5.42
C VAL A 146 13.50 -4.91 -6.01
N ASP A 147 13.88 -5.28 -7.24
CA ASP A 147 13.35 -6.43 -7.99
C ASP A 147 14.41 -6.88 -9.02
N SER A 148 14.06 -7.80 -9.92
CA SER A 148 14.89 -8.30 -11.01
C SER A 148 15.34 -7.23 -11.99
N GLN A 149 14.57 -6.14 -12.14
CA GLN A 149 14.80 -5.10 -13.15
C GLN A 149 15.76 -4.02 -12.67
N SER A 150 15.74 -3.62 -11.38
CA SER A 150 16.69 -2.64 -10.86
C SER A 150 16.98 -2.75 -9.36
N TRP A 151 18.12 -2.17 -8.96
CA TRP A 151 18.54 -1.99 -7.58
C TRP A 151 18.85 -0.50 -7.32
N PRO A 152 17.85 0.32 -7.00
CA PRO A 152 18.05 1.76 -6.83
C PRO A 152 18.63 2.16 -5.46
N ILE A 153 18.59 1.28 -4.44
CA ILE A 153 19.03 1.62 -3.07
C ILE A 153 20.55 1.51 -2.90
N GLN A 154 21.17 2.59 -2.40
CA GLN A 154 22.61 2.62 -2.12
C GLN A 154 22.92 1.96 -0.76
N ILE A 155 23.61 0.82 -0.79
CA ILE A 155 24.07 0.13 0.43
C ILE A 155 25.57 0.39 0.59
N PRO A 156 26.04 1.14 1.62
CA PRO A 156 27.46 1.49 1.74
C PRO A 156 28.42 0.31 1.84
N SER A 157 28.00 -0.84 2.39
CA SER A 157 28.80 -2.06 2.43
C SER A 157 28.85 -2.79 1.09
N HIS A 158 27.92 -2.51 0.17
CA HIS A 158 27.80 -3.13 -1.15
C HIS A 158 27.45 -2.11 -2.23
N PRO A 159 28.28 -1.05 -2.43
CA PRO A 159 27.94 0.07 -3.30
C PRO A 159 27.73 -0.36 -4.77
N GLN A 160 28.40 -1.43 -5.20
CA GLN A 160 28.26 -2.01 -6.53
C GLN A 160 26.83 -2.42 -6.89
N LEU A 161 25.99 -2.78 -5.92
CA LEU A 161 24.59 -3.17 -6.18
C LEU A 161 23.84 -2.05 -6.88
N SER A 162 23.92 -0.83 -6.36
CA SER A 162 23.25 0.33 -6.95
C SER A 162 24.03 0.90 -8.14
N GLN A 163 25.37 0.95 -8.06
CA GLN A 163 26.20 1.46 -9.16
C GLN A 163 26.03 0.68 -10.47
N MET A 164 25.70 -0.61 -10.38
CA MET A 164 25.52 -1.49 -11.54
C MET A 164 24.07 -1.91 -11.78
N GLY A 165 23.21 -1.81 -10.77
CA GLY A 165 21.81 -2.26 -10.83
C GLY A 165 20.77 -1.16 -10.94
N ALA A 166 21.09 0.11 -10.70
CA ALA A 166 20.16 1.22 -10.93
C ALA A 166 20.07 1.57 -12.42
N TYR A 167 18.96 2.19 -12.84
CA TYR A 167 18.77 2.65 -14.22
C TYR A 167 19.75 3.77 -14.62
N SER A 168 20.10 4.64 -13.68
CA SER A 168 21.12 5.68 -13.81
C SER A 168 21.68 6.07 -12.44
N GLN A 169 22.67 6.96 -12.39
CA GLN A 169 23.22 7.46 -11.12
C GLN A 169 22.21 8.34 -10.37
N GLU A 170 21.37 9.05 -11.12
CA GLU A 170 20.32 9.93 -10.61
C GLU A 170 19.08 9.16 -10.14
N GLU A 171 18.85 7.96 -10.68
CA GLU A 171 17.73 7.08 -10.34
C GLU A 171 18.09 6.14 -9.17
N THR A 172 18.61 6.73 -8.09
CA THR A 172 19.00 6.02 -6.88
C THR A 172 18.37 6.63 -5.63
N TYR A 173 18.36 5.86 -4.54
CA TYR A 173 17.96 6.30 -3.21
C TYR A 173 19.10 6.07 -2.22
N SER A 174 19.59 7.14 -1.60
CA SER A 174 20.51 7.03 -0.47
C SER A 174 19.76 6.57 0.79
N VAL A 175 20.48 5.95 1.73
CA VAL A 175 19.91 5.51 3.00
C VAL A 175 19.47 6.72 3.84
N GLU A 176 20.18 7.84 3.74
CA GLU A 176 19.82 9.10 4.36
C GLU A 176 18.48 9.64 3.85
N GLU A 177 18.21 9.57 2.54
CA GLU A 177 16.92 9.95 1.96
C GLU A 177 15.80 9.05 2.46
N ILE A 178 16.03 7.74 2.56
CA ILE A 178 15.05 6.78 3.09
C ILE A 178 14.76 7.09 4.56
N ILE A 179 15.78 7.39 5.36
CA ILE A 179 15.61 7.79 6.77
C ILE A 179 14.82 9.11 6.86
N GLU A 180 15.13 10.10 6.02
CA GLU A 180 14.39 11.37 6.00
C GLU A 180 12.93 11.16 5.59
N LEU A 181 12.68 10.38 4.54
CA LEU A 181 11.34 10.01 4.09
C LEU A 181 10.58 9.26 5.18
N THR A 182 11.25 8.38 5.93
CA THR A 182 10.66 7.66 7.07
C THR A 182 10.22 8.62 8.17
N ARG A 183 11.03 9.61 8.52
CA ARG A 183 10.64 10.68 9.48
C ARG A 183 9.47 11.51 8.94
N PHE A 184 9.51 11.84 7.64
CA PHE A 184 8.44 12.57 6.96
C PHE A 184 7.11 11.79 7.00
N ALA A 185 7.13 10.49 6.73
CA ALA A 185 5.98 9.60 6.80
C ALA A 185 5.46 9.46 8.24
N ASN A 186 6.36 9.18 9.19
CA ASN A 186 5.99 9.01 10.60
C ASN A 186 5.33 10.26 11.18
N SER A 187 5.78 11.47 10.83
CA SER A 187 5.14 12.73 11.26
C SER A 187 3.69 12.89 10.76
N ARG A 188 3.27 12.06 9.79
CA ARG A 188 1.91 11.98 9.22
C ARG A 188 1.17 10.71 9.64
N GLY A 189 1.70 9.99 10.62
CA GLY A 189 1.13 8.74 11.11
C GLY A 189 1.17 7.63 10.05
N ILE A 190 2.21 7.61 9.22
CA ILE A 190 2.43 6.58 8.18
C ILE A 190 3.76 5.89 8.47
N GLU A 191 3.73 4.58 8.64
CA GLU A 191 4.91 3.74 8.76
C GLU A 191 5.41 3.35 7.37
N ILE A 192 6.73 3.31 7.16
CA ILE A 192 7.31 2.70 5.96
C ILE A 192 7.62 1.23 6.26
N LEU A 193 6.95 0.34 5.54
CA LEU A 193 7.30 -1.08 5.45
C LEU A 193 8.22 -1.22 4.23
N LEU A 194 9.53 -1.28 4.44
CA LEU A 194 10.48 -1.51 3.35
C LEU A 194 10.51 -3.00 2.99
N GLU A 195 10.54 -3.29 1.70
CA GLU A 195 10.66 -4.64 1.16
C GLU A 195 11.92 -4.79 0.31
N ILE A 196 12.70 -5.82 0.64
CA ILE A 196 13.76 -6.35 -0.22
C ILE A 196 13.34 -7.77 -0.58
N ASP A 197 12.78 -7.93 -1.78
CA ASP A 197 12.19 -9.21 -2.18
C ASP A 197 13.28 -10.25 -2.43
N THR A 198 13.21 -11.35 -1.68
CA THR A 198 14.15 -12.45 -1.77
C THR A 198 13.43 -13.77 -1.45
N PRO A 199 13.87 -14.90 -2.03
CA PRO A 199 14.99 -15.04 -2.96
C PRO A 199 14.61 -14.98 -4.45
N GLY A 200 13.30 -14.88 -4.76
CA GLY A 200 12.81 -14.52 -6.09
C GLY A 200 13.24 -13.10 -6.47
N HIS A 201 12.82 -12.61 -7.64
CA HIS A 201 12.88 -11.17 -7.93
C HIS A 201 14.27 -10.51 -7.76
N THR A 202 15.36 -11.21 -8.11
CA THR A 202 16.74 -10.81 -7.73
C THR A 202 17.75 -10.85 -8.87
N ALA A 203 17.31 -10.95 -10.13
CA ALA A 203 18.20 -11.05 -11.28
C ALA A 203 19.26 -9.94 -11.34
N ILE A 204 18.89 -8.70 -10.97
CA ILE A 204 19.77 -7.53 -11.03
C ILE A 204 20.98 -7.61 -10.09
N ILE A 205 20.88 -8.34 -8.97
CA ILE A 205 22.01 -8.57 -8.05
C ILE A 205 23.20 -9.17 -8.83
N GLY A 206 22.91 -9.94 -9.88
CA GLY A 206 23.90 -10.56 -10.75
C GLY A 206 24.74 -9.57 -11.56
N GLU A 207 24.39 -8.28 -11.64
CA GLU A 207 25.29 -7.26 -12.21
C GLU A 207 26.50 -7.02 -11.29
N ALA A 208 26.27 -6.96 -9.99
CA ALA A 208 27.33 -6.82 -8.98
C ALA A 208 27.96 -8.16 -8.56
N TYR A 209 27.15 -9.22 -8.48
CA TYR A 209 27.53 -10.54 -7.98
C TYR A 209 27.05 -11.65 -8.92
N PRO A 210 27.66 -11.79 -10.11
CA PRO A 210 27.19 -12.74 -11.13
C PRO A 210 27.16 -14.19 -10.65
N ASP A 211 28.05 -14.56 -9.73
CA ASP A 211 28.14 -15.92 -9.18
C ASP A 211 27.07 -16.26 -8.14
N LEU A 212 26.20 -15.33 -7.77
CA LEU A 212 25.15 -15.56 -6.77
C LEU A 212 23.76 -15.75 -7.37
N ILE A 213 23.61 -15.56 -8.68
CA ILE A 213 22.31 -15.64 -9.38
C ILE A 213 22.26 -16.86 -10.31
N ALA A 214 21.26 -17.71 -10.08
CA ALA A 214 20.89 -18.80 -10.98
C ALA A 214 20.11 -18.24 -12.17
N CYS A 215 20.40 -18.75 -13.38
CA CYS A 215 19.68 -18.45 -14.62
C CYS A 215 19.57 -16.97 -15.01
N LYS A 216 20.53 -16.13 -14.59
CA LYS A 216 20.58 -14.73 -14.97
C LYS A 216 20.43 -14.56 -16.48
N ASN A 217 19.44 -13.79 -16.92
CA ASN A 217 19.11 -13.50 -18.32
C ASN A 217 18.91 -14.74 -19.20
N LYS A 218 18.56 -15.90 -18.62
CA LYS A 218 18.37 -17.14 -19.38
C LYS A 218 17.15 -17.02 -20.30
N ALA A 219 17.37 -17.33 -21.58
CA ALA A 219 16.35 -17.22 -22.63
C ALA A 219 15.93 -18.61 -23.15
N PRO A 220 14.66 -18.81 -23.56
CA PRO A 220 13.55 -17.86 -23.40
C PRO A 220 13.10 -17.76 -21.93
N TRP A 221 12.91 -16.53 -21.44
CA TRP A 221 12.69 -16.25 -20.02
C TRP A 221 11.44 -16.94 -19.44
N ILE A 222 10.41 -17.15 -20.25
CA ILE A 222 9.14 -17.79 -19.85
C ILE A 222 9.32 -19.20 -19.27
N ASN A 223 10.45 -19.85 -19.57
CA ASN A 223 10.79 -21.16 -19.04
C ASN A 223 11.48 -21.09 -17.66
N TYR A 224 11.88 -19.91 -17.20
CA TYR A 224 12.74 -19.72 -16.02
C TYR A 224 12.28 -18.61 -15.08
N ALA A 225 11.26 -17.82 -15.47
CA ALA A 225 10.73 -16.68 -14.75
C ALA A 225 9.25 -16.42 -15.12
N ALA A 226 8.46 -15.88 -14.18
CA ALA A 226 7.09 -15.43 -14.43
C ALA A 226 7.06 -14.18 -15.34
N GLU A 227 8.10 -13.35 -15.26
CA GLU A 227 8.34 -12.19 -16.11
C GLU A 227 9.84 -12.01 -16.40
N PRO A 228 10.23 -11.31 -17.47
CA PRO A 228 11.63 -10.99 -17.71
C PRO A 228 12.14 -9.84 -16.81
N PRO A 229 13.43 -9.83 -16.44
CA PRO A 229 14.45 -10.83 -16.78
C PRO A 229 14.40 -12.06 -15.86
N ALA A 230 14.84 -13.21 -16.38
CA ALA A 230 15.02 -14.38 -15.53
C ALA A 230 16.27 -14.25 -14.65
N GLY A 231 16.17 -14.67 -13.40
CA GLY A 231 17.30 -14.75 -12.48
C GLY A 231 16.84 -14.77 -11.03
N GLN A 232 17.41 -15.67 -10.21
CA GLN A 232 17.08 -15.78 -8.80
C GLN A 232 18.32 -16.10 -7.95
N LEU A 233 18.33 -15.69 -6.68
CA LEU A 233 19.41 -15.99 -5.75
C LEU A 233 19.62 -17.50 -5.56
N ARG A 234 20.88 -17.93 -5.59
CA ARG A 234 21.26 -19.33 -5.31
C ARG A 234 21.01 -19.67 -3.83
N LEU A 235 19.86 -20.28 -3.55
CA LEU A 235 19.39 -20.61 -2.19
C LEU A 235 20.37 -21.45 -1.37
N ALA A 236 21.12 -22.35 -2.03
CA ALA A 236 22.05 -23.27 -1.39
C ALA A 236 23.46 -22.68 -1.21
N ASP A 237 23.73 -21.46 -1.69
CA ASP A 237 25.04 -20.81 -1.56
C ASP A 237 25.07 -19.95 -0.28
N ASP A 238 25.99 -20.24 0.65
CA ASP A 238 26.09 -19.48 1.90
C ASP A 238 26.54 -18.03 1.68
N ARG A 239 27.19 -17.74 0.55
CA ARG A 239 27.57 -16.37 0.17
C ARG A 239 26.33 -15.54 -0.17
N ALA A 240 25.32 -16.13 -0.79
CA ALA A 240 24.05 -15.47 -1.07
C ALA A 240 23.30 -15.16 0.24
N ILE A 241 23.24 -16.12 1.17
CA ILE A 241 22.66 -15.91 2.51
C ILE A 241 23.41 -14.82 3.28
N THR A 242 24.75 -14.81 3.19
CA THR A 242 25.60 -13.81 3.86
C THR A 242 25.32 -12.41 3.32
N LEU A 243 25.30 -12.24 1.99
CA LEU A 243 25.00 -10.96 1.34
C LEU A 243 23.64 -10.40 1.80
N ILE A 244 22.59 -11.23 1.78
CA ILE A 244 21.24 -10.78 2.17
C ILE A 244 21.16 -10.47 3.66
N ASN A 245 21.84 -11.23 4.52
CA ASN A 245 21.91 -10.90 5.95
C ASN A 245 22.65 -9.59 6.22
N GLU A 246 23.75 -9.31 5.52
CA GLU A 246 24.48 -8.03 5.65
C GLU A 246 23.60 -6.84 5.23
N ILE A 247 22.84 -6.98 4.14
CA ILE A 247 21.88 -5.98 3.66
C ILE A 247 20.74 -5.80 4.68
N PHE A 248 20.13 -6.89 5.15
CA PHE A 248 19.01 -6.85 6.09
C PHE A 248 19.44 -6.24 7.42
N GLU A 249 20.56 -6.70 8.01
CA GLU A 249 21.10 -6.16 9.27
C GLU A 249 21.33 -4.65 9.17
N TYR A 250 21.93 -4.19 8.06
CA TYR A 250 22.16 -2.77 7.83
C TYR A 250 20.86 -1.98 7.73
N LEU A 251 19.92 -2.39 6.87
CA LEU A 251 18.67 -1.66 6.64
C LEU A 251 17.74 -1.68 7.85
N THR A 252 17.61 -2.81 8.53
CA THR A 252 16.73 -2.92 9.69
C THR A 252 17.27 -2.13 10.88
N THR A 253 18.59 -1.98 11.00
CA THR A 253 19.22 -1.14 12.04
C THR A 253 19.08 0.35 11.74
N GLN A 254 19.28 0.76 10.48
CA GLN A 254 19.32 2.19 10.12
C GLN A 254 17.92 2.81 9.97
N ILE A 255 16.96 2.05 9.44
CA ILE A 255 15.65 2.59 9.07
C ILE A 255 14.67 2.35 10.22
N PRO A 256 14.10 3.40 10.85
CA PRO A 256 13.10 3.22 11.91
C PRO A 256 11.82 2.53 11.39
N GLY A 257 11.22 1.68 12.21
CA GLY A 257 9.98 0.98 11.87
C GLY A 257 9.84 -0.34 12.62
N THR A 258 8.63 -0.86 12.66
CA THR A 258 8.31 -2.11 13.36
C THR A 258 8.21 -3.32 12.43
N LEU A 259 8.11 -3.08 11.13
CA LEU A 259 7.95 -4.09 10.09
C LEU A 259 9.11 -4.04 9.09
N PHE A 260 9.44 -5.18 8.49
CA PHE A 260 10.35 -5.29 7.34
C PHE A 260 9.92 -6.48 6.50
N SER A 261 9.83 -6.31 5.18
CA SER A 261 9.45 -7.41 4.30
C SER A 261 10.67 -8.03 3.63
N SER A 262 10.71 -9.36 3.65
CA SER A 262 11.67 -10.14 2.88
C SER A 262 11.10 -10.63 1.54
N GLY A 263 9.87 -10.23 1.20
CA GLY A 263 9.10 -10.74 0.07
C GLY A 263 8.87 -12.25 0.12
N GLY A 264 9.36 -12.96 -0.90
CA GLY A 264 9.26 -14.42 -1.00
C GLY A 264 8.03 -14.89 -1.79
N ASP A 265 7.60 -14.13 -2.78
CA ASP A 265 6.63 -14.59 -3.76
C ASP A 265 7.32 -15.35 -4.89
N GLU A 266 6.51 -16.06 -5.68
CA GLU A 266 6.91 -16.59 -6.99
C GLU A 266 8.25 -17.34 -7.00
N VAL A 267 8.52 -18.24 -6.03
CA VAL A 267 9.76 -19.04 -5.99
C VAL A 267 9.58 -20.45 -6.56
N ILE A 268 9.91 -21.50 -5.81
CA ILE A 268 10.07 -22.86 -6.33
C ILE A 268 8.75 -23.61 -6.59
N HIS A 269 7.62 -23.11 -6.08
CA HIS A 269 6.29 -23.63 -6.44
C HIS A 269 5.93 -23.32 -7.90
N LEU A 270 6.50 -22.26 -8.50
CA LEU A 270 6.32 -21.97 -9.92
C LEU A 270 7.19 -22.92 -10.77
N PRO A 271 6.61 -23.69 -11.71
CA PRO A 271 7.37 -24.65 -12.51
C PRO A 271 8.56 -24.04 -13.25
N GLN A 272 8.41 -22.83 -13.79
CA GLN A 272 9.47 -22.11 -14.47
C GLN A 272 10.63 -21.75 -13.52
N ASN A 273 10.33 -21.27 -12.33
CA ASN A 273 11.34 -20.83 -11.37
C ASN A 273 12.03 -22.04 -10.73
N LYS A 274 11.29 -23.13 -10.50
CA LYS A 274 11.86 -24.42 -10.13
C LYS A 274 12.82 -24.95 -11.19
N LYS A 275 12.43 -24.87 -12.46
CA LYS A 275 13.27 -25.30 -13.59
C LYS A 275 14.58 -24.54 -13.64
N CYS A 276 14.58 -23.25 -13.28
CA CYS A 276 15.82 -22.50 -13.15
C CYS A 276 16.82 -23.19 -12.20
N TYR A 277 16.42 -23.45 -10.96
CA TYR A 277 17.30 -24.11 -9.98
C TYR A 277 17.70 -25.53 -10.38
N GLN A 278 16.80 -26.27 -11.04
CA GLN A 278 17.07 -27.64 -11.50
C GLN A 278 18.14 -27.70 -12.60
N GLU A 279 18.22 -26.68 -13.44
CA GLU A 279 19.20 -26.61 -14.54
C GLU A 279 20.45 -25.77 -14.21
N ASP A 280 20.51 -25.12 -13.05
CA ASP A 280 21.69 -24.36 -12.61
C ASP A 280 22.70 -25.31 -11.93
N GLU A 281 23.77 -25.67 -12.66
CA GLU A 281 24.81 -26.59 -12.17
C GLU A 281 25.41 -26.18 -10.81
N PRO A 282 25.74 -24.89 -10.54
CA PRO A 282 26.26 -24.50 -9.23
C PRO A 282 25.27 -24.67 -8.09
N THR A 283 23.97 -24.42 -8.33
CA THR A 283 22.92 -24.72 -7.35
C THR A 283 22.86 -26.22 -7.07
N GLN A 284 22.83 -27.06 -8.12
CA GLN A 284 22.78 -28.52 -7.94
C GLN A 284 24.01 -29.06 -7.22
N ALA A 285 25.21 -28.54 -7.52
CA ALA A 285 26.43 -28.89 -6.81
C ALA A 285 26.35 -28.54 -5.31
N SER A 286 25.88 -27.33 -4.99
CA SER A 286 25.73 -26.86 -3.60
C SER A 286 24.69 -27.67 -2.82
N LEU A 287 23.59 -28.08 -3.47
CA LEU A 287 22.57 -28.95 -2.89
C LEU A 287 23.13 -30.35 -2.59
N GLN A 288 23.89 -30.93 -3.54
CA GLN A 288 24.52 -32.24 -3.37
C GLN A 288 25.59 -32.24 -2.28
N GLU A 289 26.45 -31.22 -2.24
CA GLU A 289 27.49 -31.06 -1.22
C GLU A 289 26.89 -30.99 0.19
N LYS A 290 25.78 -30.24 0.33
CA LYS A 290 25.09 -30.06 1.62
C LYS A 290 24.10 -31.18 1.96
N GLY A 291 23.85 -32.11 1.03
CA GLY A 291 22.88 -33.18 1.20
C GLY A 291 21.45 -32.69 1.47
N GLN A 292 21.06 -31.56 0.88
CA GLN A 292 19.76 -30.91 1.11
C GLN A 292 18.95 -30.81 -0.18
N THR A 293 17.62 -30.83 -0.04
CA THR A 293 16.68 -30.54 -1.12
C THR A 293 16.56 -29.04 -1.36
N LEU A 294 16.00 -28.65 -2.51
CA LEU A 294 15.75 -27.25 -2.83
C LEU A 294 14.79 -26.57 -1.82
N SER A 295 13.79 -27.29 -1.33
CA SER A 295 12.84 -26.77 -0.33
C SER A 295 13.49 -26.59 1.05
N GLU A 296 14.40 -27.50 1.44
CA GLU A 296 15.21 -27.33 2.66
C GLU A 296 16.17 -26.14 2.53
N ALA A 297 16.79 -25.95 1.37
CA ALA A 297 17.64 -24.79 1.10
C ALA A 297 16.85 -23.48 1.18
N LEU A 298 15.65 -23.43 0.59
CA LEU A 298 14.74 -22.29 0.68
C LEU A 298 14.35 -21.99 2.14
N SER A 299 13.91 -23.02 2.87
CA SER A 299 13.53 -22.87 4.29
C SER A 299 14.70 -22.37 5.13
N SER A 300 15.90 -22.90 4.89
CA SER A 300 17.13 -22.47 5.56
C SER A 300 17.48 -21.01 5.24
N PHE A 301 17.35 -20.59 3.98
CA PHE A 301 17.55 -19.21 3.55
C PHE A 301 16.60 -18.27 4.30
N VAL A 302 15.29 -18.53 4.24
CA VAL A 302 14.26 -17.66 4.83
C VAL A 302 14.39 -17.61 6.35
N LEU A 303 14.59 -18.74 7.03
CA LEU A 303 14.74 -18.76 8.49
C LEU A 303 15.96 -17.98 8.96
N LYS A 304 17.09 -18.06 8.24
CA LYS A 304 18.31 -17.32 8.58
C LYS A 304 18.12 -15.81 8.39
N THR A 305 17.51 -15.38 7.28
CA THR A 305 17.25 -13.95 7.03
C THR A 305 16.20 -13.37 7.98
N HIS A 306 15.17 -14.14 8.32
CA HIS A 306 14.16 -13.75 9.31
C HIS A 306 14.72 -13.65 10.73
N GLN A 307 15.73 -14.45 11.07
CA GLN A 307 16.43 -14.33 12.34
C GLN A 307 17.13 -12.96 12.45
N THR A 308 17.73 -12.47 11.38
CA THR A 308 18.34 -11.13 11.30
C THR A 308 17.30 -10.03 11.50
N ILE A 309 16.17 -10.09 10.78
CA ILE A 309 15.06 -9.14 10.94
C ILE A 309 14.54 -9.15 12.39
N SER A 310 14.32 -10.33 12.97
CA SER A 310 13.80 -10.47 14.33
C SER A 310 14.77 -9.96 15.40
N ARG A 311 16.08 -10.14 15.22
CA ARG A 311 17.11 -9.62 16.12
C ARG A 311 17.14 -8.09 16.17
N SER A 312 16.83 -7.42 15.05
CA SER A 312 16.65 -5.96 15.03
C SER A 312 15.33 -5.47 15.67
N GLY A 313 14.50 -6.37 16.20
CA GLY A 313 13.23 -6.03 16.84
C GLY A 313 12.08 -5.75 15.89
N LYS A 314 12.23 -6.12 14.60
CA LYS A 314 11.19 -5.96 13.58
C LYS A 314 10.46 -7.26 13.33
N VAL A 315 9.21 -7.16 12.86
CA VAL A 315 8.39 -8.30 12.45
C VAL A 315 8.57 -8.53 10.94
N PRO A 316 9.04 -9.72 10.51
CA PRO A 316 9.07 -10.10 9.11
C PRO A 316 7.67 -10.10 8.48
N VAL A 317 7.59 -9.58 7.25
CA VAL A 317 6.41 -9.67 6.38
C VAL A 317 6.77 -10.46 5.13
N VAL A 318 5.96 -11.47 4.79
CA VAL A 318 6.18 -12.32 3.61
C VAL A 318 4.93 -12.38 2.73
N TRP A 319 5.11 -12.73 1.46
CA TRP A 319 4.02 -13.16 0.60
C TRP A 319 3.53 -14.57 0.99
N GLU A 320 2.30 -14.91 0.60
CA GLU A 320 1.60 -16.10 1.11
C GLU A 320 2.23 -17.43 0.70
N GLU A 321 2.99 -17.45 -0.38
CA GLU A 321 3.73 -18.59 -0.91
C GLU A 321 4.60 -19.25 0.16
N MET A 322 5.31 -18.43 0.95
CA MET A 322 6.21 -18.90 2.01
C MET A 322 5.51 -19.82 3.02
N VAL A 323 4.23 -19.58 3.30
CA VAL A 323 3.47 -20.36 4.29
C VAL A 323 2.50 -21.37 3.67
N LEU A 324 2.03 -21.13 2.45
CA LEU A 324 1.00 -21.93 1.79
C LEU A 324 1.54 -22.98 0.82
N ASP A 325 2.60 -22.66 0.09
CA ASP A 325 3.12 -23.49 -1.01
C ASP A 325 4.47 -24.09 -0.63
N GLU A 326 5.33 -23.28 -0.02
CA GLU A 326 6.68 -23.68 0.41
C GLU A 326 6.70 -24.25 1.83
N GLU A 327 5.64 -23.99 2.60
CA GLU A 327 5.42 -24.47 3.97
C GLU A 327 6.61 -24.23 4.92
N VAL A 328 7.29 -23.10 4.76
CA VAL A 328 8.39 -22.69 5.64
C VAL A 328 7.83 -22.55 7.07
N PRO A 329 8.47 -23.16 8.09
CA PRO A 329 7.97 -23.18 9.46
C PRO A 329 8.24 -21.85 10.18
N LEU A 330 7.61 -20.77 9.70
CA LEU A 330 7.77 -19.43 10.24
C LEU A 330 7.05 -19.26 11.60
N PRO A 331 7.57 -18.45 12.53
CA PRO A 331 6.91 -18.21 13.81
C PRO A 331 5.58 -17.47 13.63
N VAL A 332 4.46 -18.14 13.92
CA VAL A 332 3.09 -17.58 13.75
C VAL A 332 2.83 -16.29 14.52
N ASP A 333 3.45 -16.13 15.69
CA ASP A 333 3.30 -14.96 16.56
C ASP A 333 4.22 -13.79 16.18
N ASN A 334 5.18 -14.03 15.28
CA ASN A 334 6.18 -13.05 14.84
C ASN A 334 6.39 -13.07 13.32
N THR A 335 5.32 -13.28 12.55
CA THR A 335 5.33 -13.22 11.09
C THR A 335 4.00 -12.67 10.60
N LEU A 336 4.03 -11.70 9.68
CA LEU A 336 2.84 -11.27 8.96
C LEU A 336 2.85 -11.82 7.54
N VAL A 337 1.68 -12.22 7.04
CA VAL A 337 1.52 -12.80 5.72
C VAL A 337 0.63 -11.93 4.84
N THR A 338 1.10 -11.54 3.67
CA THR A 338 0.30 -10.79 2.69
C THR A 338 -0.33 -11.75 1.68
N VAL A 339 -1.66 -11.76 1.62
CA VAL A 339 -2.44 -12.58 0.67
C VAL A 339 -2.69 -11.78 -0.59
N TRP A 340 -2.15 -12.25 -1.73
CA TRP A 340 -2.21 -11.53 -2.99
C TRP A 340 -2.84 -12.32 -4.15
N ARG A 341 -2.80 -13.66 -4.19
CA ARG A 341 -3.32 -14.37 -5.38
C ARG A 341 -4.83 -14.19 -5.56
N ASN A 342 -5.61 -14.39 -4.50
CA ASN A 342 -7.05 -14.11 -4.46
C ASN A 342 -7.58 -14.14 -3.02
N SER A 343 -8.75 -13.53 -2.78
CA SER A 343 -9.31 -13.44 -1.42
C SER A 343 -9.65 -14.79 -0.78
N SER A 344 -9.84 -15.87 -1.56
CA SER A 344 -10.15 -17.19 -0.98
C SER A 344 -8.97 -17.83 -0.25
N MET A 345 -7.73 -17.38 -0.52
CA MET A 345 -6.53 -17.86 0.19
C MET A 345 -6.47 -17.39 1.65
N VAL A 346 -7.26 -16.37 2.03
CA VAL A 346 -7.31 -15.84 3.40
C VAL A 346 -7.61 -16.93 4.43
N SER A 347 -8.53 -17.85 4.13
CA SER A 347 -8.89 -18.92 5.08
C SER A 347 -7.69 -19.81 5.38
N ARG A 348 -6.91 -20.19 4.36
CA ARG A 348 -5.75 -21.08 4.48
C ARG A 348 -4.65 -20.48 5.35
N VAL A 349 -4.35 -19.19 5.17
CA VAL A 349 -3.34 -18.49 6.00
C VAL A 349 -3.79 -18.39 7.45
N VAL A 350 -5.07 -18.05 7.66
CA VAL A 350 -5.66 -17.87 8.99
C VAL A 350 -5.81 -19.20 9.73
N GLU A 351 -6.14 -20.30 9.04
CA GLU A 351 -6.18 -21.67 9.57
C GLU A 351 -4.79 -22.14 10.04
N LYS A 352 -3.71 -21.69 9.39
CA LYS A 352 -2.33 -21.92 9.85
C LYS A 352 -1.91 -21.05 11.05
N GLY A 353 -2.79 -20.17 11.54
CA GLY A 353 -2.57 -19.37 12.76
C GLY A 353 -1.91 -18.00 12.55
N TYR A 354 -1.52 -17.66 11.32
CA TYR A 354 -0.83 -16.39 11.03
C TYR A 354 -1.78 -15.18 11.09
N SER A 355 -1.22 -14.02 11.44
CA SER A 355 -1.87 -12.73 11.18
C SER A 355 -1.56 -12.29 9.74
N MET A 356 -2.51 -11.65 9.07
CA MET A 356 -2.44 -11.42 7.63
C MET A 356 -2.87 -10.02 7.20
N ILE A 357 -2.37 -9.63 6.03
CA ILE A 357 -2.69 -8.40 5.30
C ILE A 357 -3.40 -8.80 4.01
N HIS A 358 -4.59 -8.25 3.76
CA HIS A 358 -5.34 -8.52 2.54
C HIS A 358 -4.87 -7.60 1.40
N GLY A 359 -4.17 -8.17 0.42
CA GLY A 359 -3.67 -7.48 -0.78
C GLY A 359 -4.09 -8.19 -2.08
N ALA A 360 -5.23 -8.88 -2.07
CA ALA A 360 -5.58 -9.82 -3.13
C ALA A 360 -5.79 -9.16 -4.50
N SER A 361 -5.24 -9.76 -5.57
CA SER A 361 -5.20 -9.28 -6.96
C SER A 361 -6.57 -9.23 -7.62
N ASP A 362 -7.49 -10.04 -7.12
CA ASP A 362 -8.91 -9.95 -7.45
C ASP A 362 -9.56 -8.67 -6.93
N TYR A 363 -8.87 -7.78 -6.19
CA TYR A 363 -9.43 -6.49 -5.77
C TYR A 363 -8.47 -5.31 -5.76
N SER A 364 -7.20 -5.55 -5.42
CA SER A 364 -6.36 -4.52 -4.82
C SER A 364 -5.19 -4.08 -5.72
N TYR A 365 -4.99 -4.75 -6.87
CA TYR A 365 -3.92 -4.49 -7.83
C TYR A 365 -4.34 -3.37 -8.80
N LEU A 366 -3.65 -2.24 -8.73
CA LEU A 366 -3.99 -1.02 -9.46
C LEU A 366 -3.40 -0.99 -10.88
N ASP A 367 -2.41 -1.82 -11.13
CA ASP A 367 -1.69 -2.06 -12.39
C ASP A 367 -2.52 -2.85 -13.43
N CYS A 368 -3.53 -3.61 -12.99
CA CYS A 368 -4.37 -4.39 -13.90
C CYS A 368 -5.16 -3.53 -14.89
N GLY A 369 -5.36 -4.02 -16.10
CA GLY A 369 -6.20 -3.38 -17.11
C GLY A 369 -5.54 -2.23 -17.85
N LEU A 370 -4.20 -2.11 -17.76
CA LEU A 370 -3.39 -1.20 -18.56
C LEU A 370 -2.96 -1.81 -19.91
N GLY A 371 -3.25 -3.10 -20.12
CA GLY A 371 -2.88 -3.86 -21.31
C GLY A 371 -1.65 -4.74 -21.07
N ALA A 372 -1.13 -5.36 -22.13
CA ALA A 372 0.13 -6.07 -22.07
C ALA A 372 1.31 -5.11 -22.23
N TRP A 373 2.38 -5.33 -21.47
CA TRP A 373 3.66 -4.63 -21.60
C TRP A 373 4.71 -5.45 -22.37
N LEU A 374 4.53 -6.77 -22.48
CA LEU A 374 5.44 -7.67 -23.15
C LEU A 374 5.46 -7.42 -24.67
N GLY A 375 6.67 -7.35 -25.24
CA GLY A 375 6.89 -7.27 -26.68
C GLY A 375 6.34 -8.51 -27.41
N ASN A 376 5.91 -8.33 -28.66
CA ASN A 376 5.32 -9.39 -29.49
C ASN A 376 4.08 -10.09 -28.88
N PHE A 377 3.41 -9.45 -27.92
CA PHE A 377 2.14 -9.91 -27.36
C PHE A 377 0.97 -9.02 -27.82
N ILE A 378 0.76 -8.96 -29.14
CA ILE A 378 -0.06 -7.95 -29.84
C ILE A 378 -1.51 -7.86 -29.32
N ASN A 379 -2.11 -9.00 -28.96
CA ASN A 379 -3.48 -9.08 -28.45
C ASN A 379 -3.53 -9.38 -26.94
N GLY A 380 -2.40 -9.18 -26.26
CA GLY A 380 -2.27 -9.45 -24.84
C GLY A 380 -2.97 -8.42 -23.96
N THR A 381 -3.37 -8.87 -22.77
CA THR A 381 -3.85 -8.01 -21.69
C THR A 381 -3.00 -8.23 -20.45
N SER A 382 -3.20 -7.42 -19.41
CA SER A 382 -2.56 -7.69 -18.11
C SER A 382 -3.07 -9.02 -17.57
N TRP A 383 -2.23 -9.78 -16.87
CA TRP A 383 -2.57 -11.10 -16.34
C TRP A 383 -3.72 -11.05 -15.33
N CYS A 384 -3.82 -9.93 -14.60
CA CYS A 384 -4.81 -9.69 -13.57
C CYS A 384 -6.01 -8.87 -14.06
N ASP A 385 -6.24 -8.78 -15.37
CA ASP A 385 -7.43 -8.12 -15.92
C ASP A 385 -8.75 -8.62 -15.29
N PRO A 386 -9.79 -7.77 -15.22
CA PRO A 386 -9.88 -6.43 -15.79
C PRO A 386 -9.34 -5.33 -14.86
N PHE A 387 -9.28 -4.11 -15.38
CA PHE A 387 -9.05 -2.87 -14.63
C PHE A 387 -9.93 -2.78 -13.36
N LYS A 388 -9.34 -2.42 -12.21
CA LYS A 388 -10.07 -2.33 -10.93
C LYS A 388 -10.78 -0.98 -10.79
N VAL A 389 -12.06 -0.94 -11.13
CA VAL A 389 -12.94 0.25 -10.96
C VAL A 389 -13.53 0.28 -9.57
N CYS A 390 -13.51 1.42 -8.87
CA CYS A 390 -14.18 1.40 -7.58
C CYS A 390 -15.68 1.22 -7.76
N ILE A 391 -16.22 0.61 -6.71
CA ILE A 391 -17.59 0.61 -6.27
C ILE A 391 -18.37 -0.62 -6.69
N LEU A 392 -18.51 -1.53 -5.72
CA LEU A 392 -19.72 -2.24 -5.28
C LEU A 392 -21.03 -1.97 -6.04
N ILE A 393 -21.21 -2.49 -7.25
CA ILE A 393 -22.53 -2.53 -7.89
C ILE A 393 -23.10 -3.94 -7.81
N ASN A 394 -24.10 -4.14 -6.94
CA ASN A 394 -25.31 -4.87 -7.33
C ASN A 394 -26.54 -4.42 -6.51
N PRO A 395 -27.56 -3.78 -7.12
CA PRO A 395 -28.83 -3.47 -6.46
C PRO A 395 -29.81 -4.65 -6.38
N HIS A 396 -29.53 -5.78 -7.02
CA HIS A 396 -30.47 -6.92 -7.14
C HIS A 396 -29.87 -8.28 -6.77
N PHE A 397 -28.73 -8.33 -6.07
CA PHE A 397 -28.21 -9.58 -5.52
C PHE A 397 -27.85 -9.38 -4.04
N PHE A 398 -28.45 -10.21 -3.19
CA PHE A 398 -28.35 -10.23 -1.74
C PHE A 398 -26.97 -10.68 -1.21
N LEU A 399 -25.87 -10.16 -1.78
CA LEU A 399 -24.52 -10.53 -1.38
C LEU A 399 -23.71 -9.30 -0.95
N ARG A 400 -23.65 -9.18 0.36
CA ARG A 400 -23.00 -8.15 1.17
C ARG A 400 -21.48 -8.24 1.03
N PHE A 401 -20.86 -7.42 0.21
CA PHE A 401 -19.41 -7.41 0.14
C PHE A 401 -18.88 -5.98 0.19
N SER A 402 -18.04 -5.74 1.18
CA SER A 402 -16.97 -4.74 1.14
C SER A 402 -15.67 -5.53 1.34
N LEU A 403 -14.48 -5.08 0.94
CA LEU A 403 -13.28 -5.96 1.06
C LEU A 403 -12.94 -6.35 2.50
N SER A 404 -13.28 -5.52 3.50
CA SER A 404 -13.15 -5.92 4.90
C SER A 404 -14.06 -7.09 5.23
N ASN A 405 -15.29 -7.07 4.70
CA ASN A 405 -16.20 -8.22 4.75
C ASN A 405 -15.75 -9.38 3.86
N LEU A 406 -14.96 -9.14 2.81
CA LEU A 406 -14.57 -10.18 1.87
C LEU A 406 -13.44 -11.05 2.44
N ALA A 407 -12.39 -10.45 3.00
CA ALA A 407 -11.42 -11.21 3.78
C ALA A 407 -12.10 -11.89 4.99
N CYS A 408 -12.97 -11.16 5.70
CA CYS A 408 -13.74 -11.70 6.83
C CYS A 408 -14.81 -12.74 6.45
N TYR A 409 -15.15 -12.87 5.16
CA TYR A 409 -16.17 -13.79 4.66
C TYR A 409 -15.61 -15.22 4.59
N TYR A 410 -14.32 -15.36 4.26
CA TYR A 410 -13.64 -16.64 4.18
C TYR A 410 -13.22 -17.20 5.54
N VAL A 411 -13.44 -16.48 6.65
CA VAL A 411 -12.97 -16.89 7.98
C VAL A 411 -14.09 -16.88 9.02
N ALA A 412 -13.97 -17.77 10.01
CA ALA A 412 -14.87 -17.77 11.15
C ALA A 412 -14.72 -16.47 11.98
N THR A 413 -15.80 -16.02 12.62
CA THR A 413 -15.79 -14.80 13.45
C THR A 413 -14.70 -14.80 14.51
N SER A 414 -14.38 -15.96 15.10
CA SER A 414 -13.33 -16.14 16.10
C SER A 414 -11.91 -15.86 15.57
N GLN A 415 -11.71 -16.01 14.26
CA GLN A 415 -10.41 -15.86 13.59
C GLN A 415 -10.23 -14.50 12.92
N ARG A 416 -11.28 -13.67 12.83
CA ARG A 416 -11.20 -12.34 12.19
C ARG A 416 -10.14 -11.41 12.79
N LYS A 417 -9.76 -11.61 14.05
CA LYS A 417 -8.66 -10.88 14.71
C LYS A 417 -7.28 -11.08 14.06
N GLN A 418 -7.13 -12.11 13.22
CA GLN A 418 -5.93 -12.37 12.45
C GLN A 418 -5.85 -11.49 11.20
N ILE A 419 -6.98 -10.97 10.71
CA ILE A 419 -7.01 -10.02 9.59
C ILE A 419 -6.66 -8.65 10.14
N LEU A 420 -5.45 -8.16 9.86
CA LEU A 420 -4.98 -6.87 10.37
C LEU A 420 -5.47 -5.69 9.54
N GLY A 421 -5.97 -5.96 8.33
CA GLY A 421 -6.47 -4.98 7.40
C GLY A 421 -6.06 -5.34 5.98
N GLY A 422 -5.72 -4.36 5.17
CA GLY A 422 -5.30 -4.61 3.80
C GLY A 422 -4.61 -3.44 3.13
N GLN A 423 -4.21 -3.67 1.89
CA GLN A 423 -3.51 -2.70 1.05
C GLN A 423 -3.95 -2.77 -0.39
N THR A 424 -3.84 -1.65 -1.09
CA THR A 424 -3.79 -1.62 -2.56
C THR A 424 -2.34 -1.63 -3.03
N LEU A 425 -2.08 -2.28 -4.15
CA LEU A 425 -0.75 -2.49 -4.69
C LEU A 425 -0.65 -1.82 -6.05
N LEU A 426 0.45 -1.11 -6.28
CA LEU A 426 0.83 -0.61 -7.58
C LEU A 426 2.18 -1.22 -7.94
N TRP A 427 2.12 -2.30 -8.72
CA TRP A 427 3.26 -2.83 -9.46
C TRP A 427 3.55 -1.92 -10.65
N SER A 428 4.82 -1.78 -11.01
CA SER A 428 5.27 -0.65 -11.82
C SER A 428 5.84 -1.03 -13.18
N GLU A 429 5.44 -2.16 -13.78
CA GLU A 429 5.86 -2.56 -15.13
C GLU A 429 5.44 -1.53 -16.20
N GLN A 430 4.33 -0.82 -15.96
CA GLN A 430 3.78 0.20 -16.87
C GLN A 430 3.53 1.54 -16.19
N THR A 431 4.11 1.77 -15.02
CA THR A 431 3.85 2.99 -14.24
C THR A 431 5.13 3.66 -13.78
N ASP A 432 5.11 4.98 -13.80
CA ASP A 432 6.22 5.87 -13.43
C ASP A 432 5.66 7.13 -12.76
N GLU A 433 6.52 8.12 -12.49
CA GLU A 433 6.14 9.38 -11.85
C GLU A 433 5.16 10.22 -12.68
N HIS A 434 5.03 9.95 -13.98
CA HIS A 434 4.14 10.69 -14.88
C HIS A 434 2.69 10.23 -14.72
N ASN A 435 2.46 8.92 -14.63
CA ASN A 435 1.11 8.35 -14.58
C ASN A 435 0.66 7.89 -13.17
N MET A 436 1.53 7.79 -12.16
CA MET A 436 1.17 7.24 -10.84
C MET A 436 -0.05 7.91 -10.18
N ASP A 437 -0.10 9.24 -10.15
CA ASP A 437 -1.20 9.98 -9.50
C ASP A 437 -2.54 9.62 -10.15
N SER A 438 -2.51 9.40 -11.47
CA SER A 438 -3.67 9.10 -12.30
C SER A 438 -4.09 7.63 -12.25
N ILE A 439 -3.33 6.78 -11.55
CA ILE A 439 -3.65 5.37 -11.33
C ILE A 439 -4.05 5.19 -9.87
N ILE A 440 -3.23 5.68 -8.94
CA ILE A 440 -3.45 5.62 -7.48
C ILE A 440 -4.76 6.31 -7.10
N TRP A 441 -4.98 7.53 -7.59
CA TRP A 441 -6.09 8.40 -7.19
C TRP A 441 -7.20 8.49 -8.24
N TYR A 442 -7.24 7.52 -9.15
CA TYR A 442 -8.28 7.42 -10.17
C TYR A 442 -9.43 6.57 -9.67
N ASP A 443 -10.64 6.90 -10.11
CA ASP A 443 -11.83 6.13 -9.78
C ASP A 443 -12.96 6.20 -10.85
N ARG A 444 -12.75 5.60 -12.02
CA ARG A 444 -13.76 5.47 -13.07
C ARG A 444 -14.84 4.45 -12.74
N LEU A 445 -16.07 4.79 -13.09
CA LEU A 445 -17.18 3.85 -13.29
C LEU A 445 -17.14 3.30 -14.73
N LEU A 446 -16.94 1.98 -14.90
CA LEU A 446 -17.13 1.30 -16.18
C LEU A 446 -18.11 0.15 -16.01
N ARG A 447 -19.24 0.20 -16.71
CA ARG A 447 -20.18 -0.92 -16.84
C ARG A 447 -20.08 -1.64 -18.19
N SER A 448 -19.24 -1.20 -19.13
CA SER A 448 -19.25 -1.77 -20.49
C SER A 448 -18.63 -3.16 -20.61
N VAL A 449 -18.09 -3.75 -19.54
CA VAL A 449 -17.54 -5.12 -19.54
C VAL A 449 -18.60 -6.19 -19.20
N LEU A 450 -19.79 -5.78 -18.76
CA LEU A 450 -20.81 -6.69 -18.22
C LEU A 450 -21.61 -7.48 -19.27
N ASN A 451 -21.69 -7.03 -20.52
CA ASN A 451 -22.55 -7.67 -21.53
C ASN A 451 -21.93 -8.90 -22.23
N LYS A 452 -20.70 -9.31 -21.90
CA LYS A 452 -20.08 -10.53 -22.45
C LYS A 452 -19.78 -11.64 -21.43
N LEU A 453 -19.97 -11.40 -20.13
CA LEU A 453 -19.62 -12.35 -19.06
C LEU A 453 -20.84 -12.98 -18.34
N LEU A 454 -22.06 -12.68 -18.77
CA LEU A 454 -23.29 -13.24 -18.17
C LEU A 454 -23.51 -14.74 -18.45
N THR A 455 -22.63 -15.41 -19.18
CA THR A 455 -22.69 -16.87 -19.44
C THR A 455 -21.87 -17.71 -18.46
N VAL A 456 -21.10 -17.11 -17.55
CA VAL A 456 -20.34 -17.84 -16.52
C VAL A 456 -20.68 -17.21 -15.17
N GLY A 457 -21.24 -17.99 -14.24
CA GLY A 457 -21.90 -17.55 -13.01
C GLY A 457 -21.04 -16.85 -11.94
N PHE A 458 -20.24 -15.86 -12.32
CA PHE A 458 -19.55 -14.95 -11.40
C PHE A 458 -20.33 -13.64 -11.29
N PRO A 459 -20.89 -13.29 -10.10
CA PRO A 459 -21.53 -11.99 -9.92
C PRO A 459 -20.51 -10.87 -10.16
N SER A 460 -20.92 -9.90 -10.97
CA SER A 460 -20.07 -8.82 -11.47
C SER A 460 -19.67 -7.85 -10.35
N LEU A 461 -18.58 -8.18 -9.68
CA LEU A 461 -18.07 -7.48 -8.51
C LEU A 461 -17.09 -6.38 -8.93
N HIS A 462 -17.42 -5.15 -8.54
CA HIS A 462 -16.65 -3.93 -8.83
C HIS A 462 -15.81 -3.55 -7.59
N ARG A 463 -14.59 -3.01 -7.77
CA ARG A 463 -13.40 -3.27 -6.92
C ARG A 463 -12.64 -1.98 -6.52
N PRO A 464 -12.46 -1.67 -5.23
CA PRO A 464 -12.01 -0.35 -4.78
C PRO A 464 -10.54 -0.06 -5.06
N ARG A 465 -10.24 1.23 -5.25
CA ARG A 465 -8.88 1.79 -5.33
C ARG A 465 -8.51 2.53 -4.04
N ALA A 466 -7.35 3.20 -3.99
CA ALA A 466 -6.75 3.73 -2.75
C ALA A 466 -7.73 4.52 -1.85
N LEU A 467 -8.56 5.41 -2.40
CA LEU A 467 -9.56 6.18 -1.64
C LEU A 467 -10.58 5.29 -0.91
N SER A 468 -11.02 4.25 -1.59
CA SER A 468 -12.10 3.39 -1.11
C SER A 468 -11.57 2.29 -0.21
N THR A 469 -10.33 1.84 -0.44
CA THR A 469 -9.55 1.03 0.49
C THR A 469 -9.34 1.76 1.82
N ALA A 470 -9.06 3.06 1.77
CA ALA A 470 -8.88 3.86 2.98
C ALA A 470 -10.16 3.93 3.82
N GLU A 471 -11.30 4.27 3.21
CA GLU A 471 -12.60 4.29 3.91
C GLU A 471 -12.99 2.91 4.44
N LEU A 472 -12.70 1.87 3.67
CA LEU A 472 -13.08 0.50 3.97
C LEU A 472 -12.42 -0.03 5.24
N TYR A 473 -11.08 0.05 5.30
CA TYR A 473 -10.32 -0.43 6.45
C TYR A 473 -10.37 0.56 7.62
N TRP A 474 -10.77 1.81 7.38
CA TRP A 474 -11.09 2.75 8.45
C TRP A 474 -12.44 2.46 9.11
N THR A 475 -13.52 2.35 8.34
CA THR A 475 -14.86 2.27 8.94
C THR A 475 -15.28 0.88 9.36
N GLY A 476 -14.78 -0.19 8.71
CA GLY A 476 -15.18 -1.56 8.97
C GLY A 476 -16.68 -1.77 8.70
N THR A 477 -17.05 -2.40 7.59
CA THR A 477 -18.46 -2.32 7.17
C THR A 477 -19.37 -3.29 7.93
N GLU A 478 -19.88 -2.90 9.09
CA GLU A 478 -21.11 -3.49 9.65
C GLU A 478 -22.35 -3.04 8.86
N ARG A 479 -22.28 -1.87 8.20
CA ARG A 479 -23.33 -1.31 7.33
C ARG A 479 -22.94 -1.35 5.86
N VAL A 480 -23.77 -1.97 5.02
CA VAL A 480 -23.64 -1.94 3.55
C VAL A 480 -23.91 -0.51 3.07
N ARG A 481 -22.97 0.08 2.33
CA ARG A 481 -23.11 1.41 1.69
C ARG A 481 -23.39 1.21 0.21
N SER A 482 -24.37 1.93 -0.34
CA SER A 482 -24.64 1.89 -1.77
C SER A 482 -23.66 2.77 -2.54
N VAL A 483 -23.50 2.49 -3.84
CA VAL A 483 -22.78 3.36 -4.79
C VAL A 483 -23.25 4.80 -4.71
N THR A 484 -24.57 4.97 -4.61
CA THR A 484 -25.24 6.27 -4.58
C THR A 484 -24.92 7.06 -3.32
N GLU A 485 -24.56 6.39 -2.21
CA GLU A 485 -24.15 7.03 -0.95
C GLU A 485 -22.65 7.39 -0.93
N ALA A 486 -21.79 6.56 -1.53
CA ALA A 486 -20.34 6.75 -1.51
C ALA A 486 -19.84 7.69 -2.61
N LEU A 487 -20.36 7.57 -3.84
CA LEU A 487 -19.85 8.26 -5.02
C LEU A 487 -19.78 9.80 -4.87
N PRO A 488 -20.77 10.51 -4.27
CA PRO A 488 -20.65 11.94 -4.05
C PRO A 488 -19.48 12.34 -3.12
N ARG A 489 -19.17 11.51 -2.12
CA ARG A 489 -18.06 11.75 -1.18
C ARG A 489 -16.70 11.48 -1.83
N ILE A 490 -16.62 10.46 -2.69
CA ILE A 490 -15.41 10.16 -3.47
C ILE A 490 -15.14 11.30 -4.47
N HIS A 491 -16.17 11.86 -5.12
CA HIS A 491 -16.02 13.06 -5.95
C HIS A 491 -15.45 14.25 -5.17
N ASP A 492 -16.00 14.56 -3.98
CA ASP A 492 -15.50 15.64 -3.13
C ASP A 492 -14.03 15.42 -2.77
N MET A 493 -13.67 14.20 -2.37
CA MET A 493 -12.29 13.84 -2.07
C MET A 493 -11.37 13.99 -3.29
N ARG A 494 -11.80 13.56 -4.48
CA ARG A 494 -11.05 13.76 -5.72
C ARG A 494 -10.82 15.24 -6.01
N TYR A 495 -11.82 16.10 -5.83
CA TYR A 495 -11.63 17.55 -6.02
C TYR A 495 -10.64 18.14 -5.00
N ARG A 496 -10.69 17.68 -3.74
CA ARG A 496 -9.72 18.08 -2.72
C ARG A 496 -8.29 17.65 -3.05
N LEU A 497 -8.11 16.45 -3.58
CA LEU A 497 -6.82 15.95 -4.06
C LEU A 497 -6.27 16.87 -5.17
N VAL A 498 -7.10 17.19 -6.17
CA VAL A 498 -6.71 18.11 -7.26
C VAL A 498 -6.38 19.51 -6.74
N GLN A 499 -7.16 20.05 -5.80
CA GLN A 499 -6.86 21.35 -5.15
C GLN A 499 -5.52 21.34 -4.41
N ARG A 500 -5.04 20.16 -4.00
CA ARG A 500 -3.74 19.97 -3.36
C ARG A 500 -2.67 19.43 -4.33
N SER A 501 -2.84 19.70 -5.62
CA SER A 501 -1.89 19.38 -6.70
C SER A 501 -1.64 17.88 -6.93
N ILE A 502 -2.56 17.02 -6.52
CA ILE A 502 -2.55 15.60 -6.93
C ILE A 502 -3.23 15.50 -8.29
N ARG A 503 -2.61 14.83 -9.26
CA ARG A 503 -3.18 14.62 -10.60
C ARG A 503 -4.22 13.50 -10.61
N ALA A 504 -5.20 13.58 -9.72
CA ALA A 504 -6.27 12.60 -9.57
C ALA A 504 -7.23 12.62 -10.77
N THR A 505 -7.41 11.47 -11.41
CA THR A 505 -8.21 11.36 -12.63
C THR A 505 -9.71 11.57 -12.35
N PRO A 506 -10.49 12.19 -13.27
CA PRO A 506 -11.95 12.31 -13.12
C PRO A 506 -12.68 10.96 -13.06
N LEU A 507 -13.75 10.89 -12.26
CA LEU A 507 -14.53 9.65 -12.04
C LEU A 507 -15.70 9.50 -13.03
N GLN A 508 -16.31 10.64 -13.37
CA GLN A 508 -17.45 10.79 -14.28
C GLN A 508 -17.29 12.08 -15.08
N PRO A 509 -18.06 12.27 -16.17
CA PRO A 509 -18.21 13.59 -16.78
C PRO A 509 -18.50 14.66 -15.73
N HIS A 510 -17.90 15.83 -15.87
CA HIS A 510 -18.01 16.90 -14.86
C HIS A 510 -19.47 17.27 -14.55
N TRP A 511 -20.35 17.21 -15.55
CA TRP A 511 -21.78 17.43 -15.39
C TRP A 511 -22.42 16.48 -14.36
N CYS A 512 -22.03 15.21 -14.37
CA CYS A 512 -22.48 14.17 -13.43
C CYS A 512 -21.95 14.41 -12.02
N ALA A 513 -20.65 14.75 -11.91
CA ALA A 513 -20.01 15.01 -10.62
C ALA A 513 -20.66 16.17 -9.86
N LEU A 514 -21.20 17.15 -10.57
CA LEU A 514 -21.94 18.29 -9.98
C LEU A 514 -23.42 17.98 -9.67
N ARG A 515 -23.94 16.83 -10.11
CA ARG A 515 -25.37 16.48 -10.05
C ARG A 515 -25.54 15.03 -9.63
N ALA A 516 -25.35 14.78 -8.33
CA ALA A 516 -25.52 13.46 -7.74
C ALA A 516 -26.84 12.81 -8.16
N GLY A 517 -26.79 11.53 -8.57
CA GLY A 517 -27.95 10.75 -9.00
C GLY A 517 -28.40 10.95 -10.45
N GLN A 518 -28.02 12.04 -11.13
CA GLN A 518 -28.52 12.34 -12.49
C GLN A 518 -27.87 11.49 -13.59
N CYS A 519 -26.74 10.85 -13.28
CA CYS A 519 -26.06 9.93 -14.18
C CYS A 519 -26.15 8.48 -13.72
N ASP A 520 -27.03 8.20 -12.76
CA ASP A 520 -27.31 6.83 -12.33
C ASP A 520 -28.09 6.15 -13.44
N LEU A 521 -27.68 4.92 -13.77
CA LEU A 521 -28.47 4.10 -14.69
C LEU A 521 -29.80 3.75 -14.02
N PRO A 522 -30.92 3.71 -14.79
CA PRO A 522 -32.18 3.23 -14.25
C PRO A 522 -32.01 1.81 -13.71
N PRO A 523 -32.79 1.42 -12.67
CA PRO A 523 -32.84 0.03 -12.24
C PRO A 523 -33.13 -0.84 -13.45
N THR A 524 -32.33 -1.88 -13.65
CA THR A 524 -32.64 -2.87 -14.70
C THR A 524 -33.95 -3.53 -14.33
N SER A 525 -34.98 -3.39 -15.17
CA SER A 525 -36.20 -4.20 -15.06
C SER A 525 -35.79 -5.66 -15.11
N SER A 526 -35.92 -6.35 -13.97
CA SER A 526 -35.71 -7.79 -13.84
C SER A 526 -36.78 -8.57 -14.61
#